data_AF-A0A6M0IJI8-F1
#
_entry.id   AF-A0A6M0IJI8-F1
#
_cell.length_a   1.000
_cell.length_b   1.000
_cell.length_c   1.000
_cell.angle_alpha   90.00
_cell.angle_beta   90.00
_cell.angle_gamma   90.00
#
_symmetry.space_group_name_H-M   'P 1'
#
loop_
_entity.id
_entity.type
_entity.pdbx_description
1 polymer ?
#
loop_
_entity_poly.entity_id
_entity_poly.type
_entity_poly.pdbx_seq_one_letter_code
_entity_poly.pdbx_strand_id
1 'polypeptide(L)'
;MNKDKGLSTTALVRYIRRLDEYQEWKRSVFIRDRFTCQVCGKRNGRKIIIEAHHIRELSTLVKTHAITSVDEAIACPALWQISNGQTLCRTCHEQTDSFPKNFVKPVKKKYKQWD
;
A
#
# COMPACT_ATOMS: atom_id res chain seq x y z
N MET A 1 9.89 8.45 -26.10
CA MET A 1 8.45 8.14 -26.28
C MET A 1 7.91 7.74 -24.92
N ASN A 2 7.10 8.60 -24.27
CA ASN A 2 6.50 8.29 -22.96
C ASN A 2 5.49 7.16 -23.13
N LYS A 3 5.83 5.98 -22.59
CA LYS A 3 5.02 4.75 -22.67
C LYS A 3 3.79 4.77 -21.75
N ASP A 4 3.53 5.91 -21.11
CA ASP A 4 2.72 5.95 -19.88
C ASP A 4 1.44 6.78 -20.02
N LYS A 5 1.24 7.51 -21.13
CA LYS A 5 0.00 8.26 -21.36
C LYS A 5 -1.16 7.29 -21.62
N GLY A 6 -2.17 7.31 -20.73
CA GLY A 6 -3.38 6.50 -20.85
C GLY A 6 -3.43 5.22 -20.00
N LEU A 7 -2.51 5.06 -19.03
CA LEU A 7 -2.59 3.97 -18.05
C LEU A 7 -3.84 4.11 -17.17
N SER A 8 -4.52 2.99 -16.88
CA SER A 8 -5.55 2.97 -15.84
C SER A 8 -4.93 3.31 -14.47
N THR A 9 -5.70 3.93 -13.57
CA THR A 9 -5.22 4.27 -12.22
C THR A 9 -4.57 3.07 -11.52
N THR A 10 -5.16 1.88 -11.66
CA THR A 10 -4.63 0.65 -11.07
C THR A 10 -3.27 0.26 -11.67
N ALA A 11 -3.09 0.42 -12.97
CA ALA A 11 -1.81 0.16 -13.63
C ALA A 11 -0.76 1.20 -13.22
N LEU A 12 -1.12 2.48 -13.20
CA LEU A 12 -0.23 3.56 -12.78
C LEU A 12 0.21 3.40 -11.32
N VAL A 13 -0.70 3.11 -10.39
CA VAL A 13 -0.36 2.82 -8.98
C VAL A 13 0.63 1.66 -8.85
N ARG A 14 0.50 0.63 -9.71
CA ARG A 14 1.45 -0.50 -9.73
C ARG A 14 2.85 -0.07 -10.17
N TYR A 15 2.95 0.83 -11.14
CA TYR A 15 4.23 1.42 -11.56
C TYR A 15 4.81 2.32 -10.47
N ILE A 16 3.99 3.18 -9.87
CA ILE A 16 4.41 4.08 -8.79
C ILE A 16 5.08 3.31 -7.65
N ARG A 17 4.53 2.16 -7.24
CA ARG A 17 5.11 1.33 -6.16
C ARG A 17 6.49 0.73 -6.49
N ARG A 18 6.93 0.81 -7.75
CA ARG A 18 8.24 0.34 -8.23
C ARG A 18 9.25 1.47 -8.41
N LEU A 19 8.83 2.73 -8.28
CA LEU A 19 9.71 3.89 -8.40
C LEU A 19 10.67 3.98 -7.22
N ASP A 20 11.79 4.66 -7.44
CA ASP A 20 12.80 4.90 -6.41
C ASP A 20 12.25 5.83 -5.33
N GLU A 21 11.50 6.87 -5.69
CA GLU A 21 10.82 7.79 -4.77
C GLU A 21 9.90 7.05 -3.79
N TYR A 22 9.23 6.00 -4.27
CA TYR A 22 8.39 5.16 -3.43
C TYR A 22 9.23 4.32 -2.44
N GLN A 23 10.39 3.82 -2.85
CA GLN A 23 11.31 3.12 -1.94
C GLN A 23 11.93 4.08 -0.92
N GLU A 24 12.29 5.30 -1.34
CA GLU A 24 12.78 6.36 -0.46
C GLU A 24 11.74 6.78 0.57
N TRP A 25 10.49 6.97 0.14
CA TRP A 25 9.37 7.24 1.03
C TRP A 25 9.18 6.11 2.06
N LYS A 26 9.15 4.84 1.61
CA LYS A 26 9.07 3.68 2.52
C LYS A 26 10.20 3.68 3.54
N ARG A 27 11.43 3.89 3.09
CA ARG A 27 12.62 3.92 3.95
C ARG A 27 12.51 5.03 4.98
N SER A 28 12.07 6.21 4.56
CA SER A 28 11.88 7.38 5.43
C SER A 28 10.83 7.15 6.50
N VAL A 29 9.71 6.51 6.15
CA VAL A 29 8.67 6.09 7.12
C VAL A 29 9.25 5.10 8.13
N PHE A 30 9.97 4.08 7.67
CA PHE A 30 10.60 3.10 8.56
C PHE A 30 11.63 3.72 9.50
N ILE A 31 12.46 4.64 9.00
CA ILE A 31 13.48 5.33 9.81
C ILE A 31 12.80 6.19 10.89
N ARG A 32 11.80 7.01 10.51
CA ARG A 32 11.03 7.84 11.45
C ARG A 32 10.45 7.00 12.59
N ASP A 33 9.86 5.86 12.23
CA ASP A 33 9.19 4.95 13.15
C ASP A 33 10.15 3.98 13.86
N ARG A 34 11.47 4.15 13.65
CA ARG A 34 12.52 3.29 14.19
C ARG A 34 12.32 1.81 13.87
N PHE A 35 11.79 1.48 12.69
CA PHE A 35 11.47 0.12 12.25
C PHE A 35 10.52 -0.62 13.20
N THR A 36 9.62 0.11 13.86
CA THR A 36 8.67 -0.41 14.85
C THR A 36 7.24 -0.23 14.36
N CYS A 37 6.41 -1.28 14.51
CA CYS A 37 4.98 -1.18 14.27
C CYS A 37 4.36 -0.12 15.20
N GLN A 38 3.72 0.89 14.62
CA GLN A 38 3.15 2.01 15.37
C GLN A 38 1.82 1.68 16.07
N VAL A 39 1.27 0.48 15.84
CA VAL A 39 0.04 0.01 16.52
C VAL A 39 0.37 -0.88 17.72
N CYS A 40 1.22 -1.90 17.53
CA CYS A 40 1.49 -2.90 18.59
C CYS A 40 2.89 -2.80 19.20
N GLY A 41 3.73 -1.86 18.76
CA GLY A 41 5.09 -1.66 19.28
C GLY A 41 6.11 -2.74 18.93
N LYS A 42 5.74 -3.77 18.15
CA LYS A 42 6.67 -4.83 17.73
C LYS A 42 7.67 -4.29 16.68
N ARG A 43 8.96 -4.54 16.91
CA ARG A 43 10.04 -4.14 16.00
C ARG A 43 10.29 -5.18 14.91
N ASN A 44 10.70 -4.72 13.73
CA ASN A 44 11.12 -5.57 12.62
C ASN A 44 12.19 -6.58 13.05
N GLY A 45 12.11 -7.81 12.55
CA GLY A 45 13.05 -8.88 12.84
C GLY A 45 12.64 -10.21 12.21
N ARG A 46 13.33 -11.31 12.54
CA ARG A 46 13.12 -12.62 11.90
C ARG A 46 11.67 -13.12 11.89
N LYS A 47 10.88 -12.77 12.91
CA LYS A 47 9.48 -13.20 13.06
C LYS A 47 8.46 -12.10 12.74
N ILE A 48 8.90 -10.85 12.57
CA ILE A 48 8.02 -9.69 12.43
C ILE A 48 8.40 -8.97 11.16
N ILE A 49 7.52 -9.07 10.15
CA ILE A 49 7.64 -8.33 8.89
C ILE A 49 6.85 -7.04 9.03
N ILE A 50 7.50 -5.92 8.74
CA ILE A 50 6.87 -4.59 8.70
C ILE A 50 6.64 -4.13 7.25
N GLU A 51 5.62 -3.31 7.09
CA GLU A 51 5.19 -2.70 5.83
C GLU A 51 4.88 -1.22 6.08
N ALA A 52 5.06 -0.40 5.04
CA ALA A 52 4.69 1.02 5.10
C ALA A 52 3.23 1.16 4.64
N HIS A 53 2.35 1.37 5.60
CA HIS A 53 0.95 1.66 5.37
C HIS A 53 0.78 3.13 4.96
N HIS A 54 -0.07 3.40 3.96
CA HIS A 54 -0.48 4.77 3.64
C HIS A 54 -1.77 5.08 4.40
N ILE A 55 -1.78 6.14 5.20
CA ILE A 55 -2.98 6.59 5.94
C ILE A 55 -4.05 7.05 4.96
N ARG A 56 -3.68 7.90 3.99
CA ARG A 56 -4.47 8.17 2.77
C ARG A 56 -3.93 7.30 1.64
N GLU A 57 -4.77 6.42 1.13
CA GLU A 57 -4.41 5.46 0.09
C GLU A 57 -3.75 6.10 -1.13
N LEU A 58 -2.69 5.47 -1.63
CA LEU A 58 -1.98 5.89 -2.84
C LEU A 58 -2.91 6.05 -4.06
N SER A 59 -3.86 5.13 -4.24
CA SER A 59 -4.88 5.22 -5.30
C SER A 59 -5.78 6.44 -5.19
N THR A 60 -6.12 6.83 -3.96
CA THR A 60 -6.91 8.03 -3.70
C THR A 60 -6.11 9.28 -4.02
N LEU A 61 -4.84 9.35 -3.59
CA LEU A 61 -3.97 10.48 -3.90
C LEU A 61 -3.77 10.65 -5.42
N VAL A 62 -3.50 9.56 -6.15
CA VAL A 62 -3.36 9.57 -7.61
C VAL A 62 -4.60 10.17 -8.28
N LYS A 63 -5.80 9.80 -7.83
CA LYS A 63 -7.06 10.34 -8.36
C LYS A 63 -7.27 11.81 -7.98
N THR A 64 -7.10 12.16 -6.71
CA THR A 64 -7.34 13.52 -6.20
C THR A 64 -6.39 14.54 -6.83
N HIS A 65 -5.16 14.15 -7.14
CA HIS A 65 -4.18 15.00 -7.80
C HIS A 65 -4.17 14.87 -9.34
N ALA A 66 -5.15 14.18 -9.92
CA ALA A 66 -5.31 13.99 -11.36
C ALA A 66 -4.03 13.48 -12.06
N ILE A 67 -3.30 12.57 -11.41
CA ILE A 67 -2.02 12.05 -11.91
C ILE A 67 -2.32 10.98 -12.97
N THR A 68 -1.77 11.18 -14.17
CA THR A 68 -2.01 10.34 -15.35
C THR A 68 -0.75 9.69 -15.91
N SER A 69 0.44 10.06 -15.42
CA SER A 69 1.73 9.54 -15.88
C SER A 69 2.72 9.33 -14.73
N VAL A 70 3.81 8.61 -15.01
CA VAL A 70 4.89 8.38 -14.04
C VAL A 70 5.61 9.68 -13.70
N ASP A 71 5.90 10.51 -14.70
CA ASP A 71 6.58 11.82 -14.51
C ASP A 71 5.77 12.73 -13.56
N GLU A 72 4.44 12.79 -13.74
CA GLU A 72 3.55 13.54 -12.85
C GLU A 72 3.52 12.96 -11.43
N ALA A 73 3.64 11.64 -11.28
CA ALA A 73 3.71 11.00 -9.97
C ALA A 73 5.00 11.39 -9.24
N ILE A 74 6.14 11.31 -9.92
CA ILE A 74 7.46 11.73 -9.38
C ILE A 74 7.38 13.19 -8.91
N ALA A 75 6.81 14.06 -9.74
CA ALA A 75 6.68 15.49 -9.46
C ALA A 75 5.59 15.84 -8.43
N CYS A 76 4.87 14.87 -7.84
CA CYS A 76 3.77 15.12 -6.90
C CYS A 76 4.20 14.89 -5.45
N PRO A 77 4.50 15.94 -4.66
CA PRO A 77 4.98 15.79 -3.29
C PRO A 77 3.97 15.16 -2.33
N ALA A 78 2.68 15.19 -2.68
CA ALA A 78 1.61 14.60 -1.88
C ALA A 78 1.74 13.07 -1.78
N LEU A 79 2.28 12.41 -2.81
CA LEU A 79 2.53 10.96 -2.78
C LEU A 79 3.64 10.59 -1.79
N TRP A 80 4.56 11.52 -1.53
CA TRP A 80 5.81 11.27 -0.78
C TRP A 80 5.80 11.89 0.63
N GLN A 81 4.65 12.34 1.12
CA GLN A 81 4.55 12.86 2.48
C GLN A 81 4.81 11.75 3.50
N ILE A 82 5.90 11.87 4.26
CA ILE A 82 6.27 10.89 5.29
C ILE A 82 5.17 10.80 6.35
N SER A 83 4.54 11.93 6.71
CA SER A 83 3.41 11.98 7.65
C SER A 83 2.19 11.19 7.20
N ASN A 84 2.04 10.92 5.90
CA ASN A 84 1.00 10.05 5.35
C ASN A 84 1.38 8.56 5.40
N GLY A 85 2.59 8.23 5.85
CA GLY A 85 3.04 6.86 6.05
C GLY A 85 3.03 6.44 7.52
N GLN A 86 2.82 5.16 7.76
CA GLN A 86 2.93 4.52 9.06
C GLN A 86 3.54 3.13 8.92
N THR A 87 4.53 2.80 9.77
CA THR A 87 5.09 1.46 9.84
C THR A 87 4.13 0.55 10.59
N LEU A 88 3.63 -0.50 9.94
CA LEU A 88 2.78 -1.51 10.55
C LEU A 88 3.39 -2.89 10.36
N CYS A 89 3.29 -3.77 11.37
CA CYS A 89 3.53 -5.19 11.13
C CYS A 89 2.37 -5.77 10.32
N ARG A 90 2.64 -6.84 9.55
CA ARG A 90 1.64 -7.46 8.67
C ARG A 90 0.30 -7.73 9.36
N THR A 91 0.33 -8.29 10.57
CA THR A 91 -0.89 -8.61 11.35
C THR A 91 -1.72 -7.38 11.71
N CYS A 92 -1.09 -6.22 11.96
CA CYS A 92 -1.79 -4.97 12.23
C CYS A 92 -2.24 -4.31 10.92
N HIS A 93 -1.45 -4.42 9.85
CA HIS A 93 -1.81 -3.87 8.55
C HIS A 93 -3.06 -4.56 7.96
N GLU A 94 -3.17 -5.88 8.12
CA GLU A 94 -4.33 -6.70 7.73
C GLU A 94 -5.65 -6.27 8.40
N GLN A 95 -5.58 -5.53 9.51
CA GLN A 95 -6.74 -5.01 10.24
C GLN A 95 -7.19 -3.62 9.77
N THR A 96 -6.42 -2.97 8.89
CA THR A 96 -6.81 -1.66 8.33
C THR A 96 -7.93 -1.82 7.31
N ASP A 97 -8.81 -0.83 7.22
CA ASP A 97 -9.94 -0.87 6.27
C ASP A 97 -9.48 -0.92 4.81
N SER A 98 -8.35 -0.27 4.52
CA SER A 98 -7.73 -0.24 3.18
C SER A 98 -7.00 -1.52 2.80
N PHE A 99 -6.87 -2.50 3.71
CA PHE A 99 -6.15 -3.73 3.40
C PHE A 99 -6.93 -4.54 2.37
N PRO A 100 -6.30 -5.03 1.28
CA PRO A 100 -6.97 -5.83 0.28
C PRO A 100 -7.56 -7.11 0.88
N LYS A 101 -8.88 -7.20 0.98
CA LYS A 101 -9.59 -8.41 1.39
C LYS A 101 -9.75 -9.30 0.16
N ASN A 102 -9.21 -10.52 0.19
CA ASN A 102 -9.48 -11.51 -0.84
C ASN A 102 -10.99 -11.79 -0.85
N PHE A 103 -11.69 -11.40 -1.92
CA PHE A 103 -13.08 -11.83 -2.15
C PHE A 103 -13.07 -13.32 -2.53
N VAL A 104 -12.95 -14.20 -1.54
CA VAL A 104 -13.25 -15.62 -1.75
C VAL A 104 -14.76 -15.71 -1.90
N LYS A 105 -15.25 -15.99 -3.12
CA LYS A 105 -16.67 -16.31 -3.32
C LYS A 105 -17.02 -17.46 -2.37
N PRO A 106 -18.07 -17.35 -1.53
CA PRO A 106 -18.46 -18.44 -0.66
C PRO A 106 -18.77 -19.67 -1.52
N VAL A 107 -17.99 -20.73 -1.33
CA VAL A 107 -18.27 -22.02 -1.98
C VAL A 107 -19.54 -22.57 -1.35
N LYS A 108 -20.62 -22.71 -2.14
CA LYS A 108 -21.86 -23.36 -1.69
C LYS A 108 -21.54 -24.82 -1.33
N LYS A 109 -21.45 -25.14 -0.04
CA LYS A 109 -21.34 -26.53 0.43
C LYS A 109 -22.68 -27.23 0.15
N LYS A 110 -22.72 -28.15 -0.82
CA LYS A 110 -23.79 -29.13 -0.95
C LYS A 110 -23.55 -30.22 0.08
N TYR A 111 -24.25 -30.18 1.22
CA TYR A 111 -24.30 -31.31 2.13
C TYR A 111 -25.16 -32.40 1.46
N LYS A 112 -24.58 -33.59 1.23
CA LYS A 112 -25.39 -34.78 0.94
C LYS A 112 -25.97 -35.27 2.25
N GLN A 113 -27.30 -35.28 2.32
CA GLN A 113 -28.06 -35.98 3.34
C GLN A 113 -27.85 -37.48 3.06
N TRP A 114 -27.42 -38.22 4.07
CA TRP A 114 -27.36 -39.68 4.03
C TRP A 114 -28.59 -40.18 4.77
N ASP A 115 -29.36 -41.05 4.13
CA ASP A 115 -30.46 -41.82 4.71
C ASP A 115 -29.94 -43.01 5.52
#